data_AF-A0A3Q1GXJ3-F1
#
_entry.id   AF-A0A3Q1GXJ3-F1
#
_cell.length_a   1.000
_cell.length_b   1.000
_cell.length_c   1.000
_cell.angle_alpha   90.00
_cell.angle_beta   90.00
_cell.angle_gamma   90.00
#
_symmetry.space_group_name_H-M   'P 1'
#
loop_
_entity.id
_entity.type
_entity.pdbx_description
1 polymer ?
#
loop_
_entity_poly.entity_id
_entity_poly.type
_entity_poly.pdbx_seq_one_letter_code
_entity_poly.pdbx_strand_id
1 'polypeptide(L)'
;MELAESETLPSEETNQEYRVHVTSKRKVNEQVNKYKEVLKTALDGQTEVTEETKRLLLRELLASFEAAVQVNVLVNGQLWEEAPDVEEDEAVDLEGLLDDTIVETTRRRRTYPRKILPHVVHALKAERKIMGLYEPAVKPQEVVKDPDQESIMSDLSAAAPGMVKQAIQVIKSINTLQKQAEGLCEILNMKPSQASQEVHREVLGFNPQSDALMPPANGATRHRQSIKRAIEEAATTEGYVPLAKKPDWIVEWEKQK
;
A
#
# COMPACT_ATOMS: atom_id res chain seq x y z
N MET A 1 63.15 -18.57 -21.49
CA MET A 1 62.21 -18.44 -20.36
C MET A 1 62.81 -17.40 -19.45
N GLU A 2 62.21 -16.25 -19.16
CA GLU A 2 60.89 -15.64 -19.43
C GLU A 2 61.18 -14.12 -19.41
N LEU A 3 60.74 -13.32 -20.40
CA LEU A 3 59.44 -12.65 -20.45
C LEU A 3 59.08 -11.88 -19.18
N ALA A 4 59.41 -10.58 -19.16
CA ALA A 4 58.48 -9.53 -18.73
C ALA A 4 59.04 -8.14 -19.08
N GLU A 5 58.12 -7.26 -19.47
CA GLU A 5 58.27 -5.80 -19.67
C GLU A 5 58.88 -5.34 -21.00
N SER A 6 57.98 -5.18 -21.98
CA SER A 6 57.98 -3.92 -22.75
C SER A 6 56.54 -3.44 -22.86
N GLU A 7 56.32 -2.28 -22.28
CA GLU A 7 55.10 -1.51 -22.31
C GLU A 7 54.65 -1.33 -23.76
N THR A 8 53.46 -1.83 -24.10
CA THR A 8 52.77 -1.46 -25.32
C THR A 8 52.34 0.00 -25.21
N LEU A 9 53.15 0.90 -25.76
CA LEU A 9 52.70 2.22 -26.15
C LEU A 9 51.60 2.06 -27.21
N PRO A 10 50.45 2.75 -27.09
CA PRO A 10 49.59 2.93 -28.24
C PRO A 10 50.36 3.81 -29.21
N SER A 11 50.60 3.33 -30.43
CA SER A 11 51.05 4.20 -31.51
C SER A 11 49.92 5.18 -31.79
N GLU A 12 49.94 6.33 -31.12
CA GLU A 12 49.30 7.54 -31.62
C GLU A 12 50.02 7.92 -32.91
N GLU A 13 49.68 7.24 -34.00
CA GLU A 13 49.84 7.80 -35.33
C GLU A 13 48.97 9.05 -35.35
N THR A 14 49.62 10.18 -35.07
CA THR A 14 49.06 11.50 -35.26
C THR A 14 48.61 11.59 -36.72
N ASN A 15 47.31 11.42 -36.96
CA ASN A 15 46.65 11.72 -38.22
C ASN A 15 46.74 13.23 -38.46
N GLN A 16 47.94 13.72 -38.78
CA GLN A 16 48.16 15.08 -39.23
C GLN A 16 47.59 15.14 -40.65
N GLU A 17 46.45 15.79 -40.78
CA GLU A 17 45.84 16.03 -42.07
C GLU A 17 46.67 17.07 -42.82
N TYR A 18 47.43 16.61 -43.83
CA TYR A 18 48.33 17.46 -44.62
C TYR A 18 47.62 18.18 -45.77
N ARG A 19 46.34 17.89 -45.99
CA ARG A 19 45.55 18.48 -47.07
C ARG A 19 45.20 19.92 -46.74
N VAL A 20 45.09 20.74 -47.79
CA VAL A 20 44.78 22.16 -47.66
C VAL A 20 43.31 22.35 -47.33
N HIS A 21 43.02 22.98 -46.19
CA HIS A 21 41.66 23.33 -45.81
C HIS A 21 41.16 24.56 -46.56
N VAL A 22 40.01 24.42 -47.20
CA VAL A 22 39.33 25.48 -47.95
C VAL A 22 37.86 25.54 -47.54
N THR A 23 37.28 26.74 -47.61
CA THR A 23 35.90 27.00 -47.20
C THR A 23 34.89 26.94 -48.34
N SER A 24 35.35 26.98 -49.59
CA SER A 24 34.49 27.04 -50.77
C SER A 24 35.11 26.30 -51.96
N LYS A 25 34.40 25.28 -52.46
CA LYS A 25 34.74 24.50 -53.66
C LYS A 25 34.79 25.38 -54.92
N ARG A 26 33.89 26.37 -55.03
CA ARG A 26 33.84 27.36 -56.12
C ARG A 26 35.15 28.13 -56.28
N LYS A 27 35.71 28.65 -55.17
CA LYS A 27 36.96 29.41 -55.21
C LYS A 27 38.16 28.57 -55.66
N VAL A 28 38.20 27.30 -55.28
CA VAL A 28 39.24 26.36 -55.72
C VAL A 28 39.12 26.11 -57.22
N ASN A 29 37.91 25.86 -57.71
CA ASN A 29 37.66 25.67 -59.15
C ASN A 29 38.03 26.90 -59.99
N GLU A 30 37.70 28.10 -59.54
CA GLU A 30 38.12 29.34 -60.20
C GLU A 30 39.64 29.44 -60.33
N GLN A 31 40.37 29.06 -59.28
CA GLN A 31 41.82 29.14 -59.26
C GLN A 31 42.47 28.03 -60.09
N VAL A 32 41.96 26.80 -60.01
CA VAL A 32 42.36 25.69 -60.87
C VAL A 32 42.18 26.08 -62.34
N ASN A 33 41.06 26.70 -62.71
CA ASN A 33 40.81 27.14 -64.09
C ASN A 33 41.81 28.20 -64.56
N LYS A 34 42.19 29.18 -63.72
CA LYS A 34 43.25 30.14 -64.08
C LYS A 34 44.58 29.45 -64.35
N TYR A 35 44.99 28.51 -63.50
CA TYR A 35 46.24 27.77 -63.70
C TYR A 35 46.18 26.81 -64.89
N LYS A 36 45.01 26.23 -65.18
CA LYS A 36 44.79 25.45 -66.40
C LYS A 36 45.02 26.29 -67.66
N GLU A 37 44.58 27.55 -67.70
CA GLU A 37 44.87 28.45 -68.84
C GLU A 37 46.37 28.71 -69.01
N VAL A 38 47.12 28.87 -67.92
CA VAL A 38 48.58 28.99 -67.99
C VAL A 38 49.23 27.70 -68.49
N LEU A 39 48.82 26.55 -67.95
CA LEU A 39 49.35 25.22 -68.32
C LEU A 39 49.12 24.88 -69.81
N LYS A 40 48.04 25.40 -70.43
CA LYS A 40 47.81 25.23 -71.87
C LYS A 40 48.96 25.79 -72.72
N THR A 41 49.62 26.85 -72.26
CA THR A 41 50.73 27.50 -72.98
C THR A 41 52.08 26.80 -72.80
N ALA A 42 52.18 25.82 -71.88
CA ALA A 42 53.44 25.18 -71.52
C ALA A 42 54.07 24.33 -72.65
N LEU A 43 53.25 23.84 -73.58
CA LEU A 43 53.71 22.99 -74.70
C LEU A 43 53.90 23.77 -76.01
N ASP A 44 53.62 25.07 -76.04
CA ASP A 44 53.72 25.90 -77.25
C ASP A 44 55.17 26.04 -77.76
N GLY A 45 56.16 25.90 -76.86
CA GLY A 45 57.59 25.97 -77.20
C GLY A 45 58.21 24.68 -77.75
N GLN A 46 57.47 23.56 -77.78
CA GLN A 46 58.01 22.27 -78.22
C GLN A 46 57.72 22.01 -79.70
N THR A 47 58.66 22.30 -80.59
CA THR A 47 58.48 22.10 -82.05
C THR A 47 58.72 20.67 -82.54
N GLU A 48 59.27 19.78 -81.72
CA GLU A 48 59.66 18.41 -82.12
C GLU A 48 58.53 17.37 -82.02
N VAL A 49 57.40 17.73 -81.40
CA VAL A 49 56.30 16.81 -81.10
C VAL A 49 55.14 17.04 -82.07
N THR A 50 54.54 15.96 -82.59
CA THR A 50 53.35 16.02 -83.45
C THR A 50 52.18 16.71 -82.74
N GLU A 51 51.41 17.51 -83.47
CA GLU A 51 50.28 18.27 -82.90
C GLU A 51 49.22 17.38 -82.23
N GLU A 52 49.03 16.15 -82.71
CA GLU A 52 48.10 15.17 -82.13
C GLU A 52 48.57 14.66 -80.76
N THR A 53 49.87 14.35 -80.63
CA THR A 53 50.46 13.88 -79.36
C THR A 53 50.54 15.01 -78.34
N LYS A 54 50.80 16.25 -78.79
CA LYS A 54 50.72 17.44 -77.92
C LYS A 54 49.34 17.62 -77.29
N ARG A 55 48.27 17.48 -78.08
CA ARG A 55 46.89 17.62 -77.58
C ARG A 55 46.54 16.54 -76.56
N LEU A 56 46.99 15.30 -76.77
CA LEU A 56 46.79 14.21 -75.83
C LEU A 56 47.52 14.47 -74.51
N LEU A 57 48.81 14.82 -74.58
CA LEU A 57 49.63 15.15 -73.41
C LEU A 57 49.07 16.34 -72.62
N LEU A 58 48.61 17.38 -73.33
CA LEU A 58 47.99 18.55 -72.71
C LEU A 58 46.71 18.16 -71.96
N ARG A 59 45.85 17.35 -72.58
CA ARG A 59 44.60 16.90 -71.94
C ARG A 59 44.89 16.07 -70.68
N GLU A 60 45.83 15.15 -70.76
CA GLU A 60 46.25 14.32 -69.62
C GLU A 60 46.90 15.16 -68.52
N LEU A 61 47.74 16.14 -68.87
CA LEU A 61 48.34 17.08 -67.93
C LEU A 61 47.29 17.91 -67.18
N LEU A 62 46.29 18.44 -67.89
CA LEU A 62 45.23 19.24 -67.27
C LEU A 62 44.35 18.39 -66.35
N ALA A 63 44.02 17.16 -66.77
CA ALA A 63 43.22 16.23 -65.96
C ALA A 63 43.97 15.74 -64.72
N SER A 64 45.25 15.39 -64.87
CA SER A 64 46.10 14.97 -63.75
C SER A 64 46.38 16.10 -62.77
N PHE A 65 46.58 17.33 -63.26
CA PHE A 65 46.69 18.53 -62.41
C PHE A 65 45.43 18.74 -61.57
N GLU A 66 44.25 18.71 -62.19
CA GLU A 66 42.99 18.88 -61.48
C GLU A 66 42.78 17.79 -60.43
N ALA A 67 42.93 16.51 -60.81
CA ALA A 67 42.77 15.39 -59.88
C ALA A 67 43.76 15.48 -58.71
N ALA A 68 45.02 15.87 -58.98
CA ALA A 68 46.01 16.06 -57.93
C ALA A 68 45.62 17.18 -56.96
N VAL A 69 45.07 18.29 -57.44
CA VAL A 69 44.58 19.38 -56.57
C VAL A 69 43.38 18.91 -55.76
N GLN A 70 42.42 18.22 -56.37
CA GLN A 70 41.20 17.74 -55.69
C GLN A 70 41.51 16.74 -54.57
N VAL A 71 42.47 15.83 -54.76
CA VAL A 71 42.88 14.86 -53.73
C VAL A 71 43.57 15.55 -52.54
N ASN A 72 44.25 16.67 -52.77
CA ASN A 72 45.03 17.39 -51.76
C ASN A 72 44.26 18.53 -51.05
N VAL A 73 42.97 18.70 -51.33
CA VAL A 73 42.13 19.76 -50.76
C VAL A 73 41.00 19.16 -49.93
N LEU A 74 40.72 19.78 -48.80
CA LEU A 74 39.54 19.51 -47.97
C LEU A 74 38.64 20.72 -47.96
N VAL A 75 37.36 20.53 -48.28
CA VAL A 75 36.35 21.59 -48.24
C VAL A 75 35.55 21.44 -46.95
N ASN A 76 35.65 22.41 -46.04
CA ASN A 76 35.01 22.36 -44.71
C ASN A 76 35.30 21.07 -43.91
N GLY A 77 36.50 20.49 -44.11
CA GLY A 77 36.90 19.24 -43.44
C GLY A 77 36.38 17.97 -44.11
N GLN A 78 35.69 18.08 -45.24
CA GLN A 78 35.22 16.97 -46.07
C GLN A 78 36.11 16.78 -47.30
N LEU A 79 36.16 15.55 -47.80
CA LEU A 79 36.82 15.21 -49.07
C LEU A 79 36.13 15.94 -50.23
N TRP A 80 36.86 16.19 -51.31
CA TRP A 80 36.38 16.93 -52.46
C TRP A 80 35.06 16.39 -53.08
N GLU A 81 34.91 15.06 -53.12
CA GLU A 81 33.71 14.38 -53.64
C GLU A 81 32.52 14.43 -52.68
N GLU A 82 32.77 14.50 -51.38
CA GLU A 82 31.74 14.49 -50.33
C GLU A 82 31.25 15.90 -49.98
N ALA A 83 32.06 16.91 -50.30
CA ALA A 83 31.73 18.28 -50.01
C ALA A 83 30.59 18.77 -50.92
N PRO A 84 29.53 19.38 -50.34
CA PRO A 84 28.39 19.83 -51.11
C PRO A 84 28.81 20.93 -52.10
N ASP A 85 28.45 20.73 -53.37
CA ASP A 85 28.48 21.79 -54.34
C ASP A 85 27.31 22.73 -54.05
N VAL A 86 27.62 23.89 -53.45
CA VAL A 86 26.66 24.94 -53.07
C VAL A 86 25.76 25.40 -54.25
N GLU A 87 26.11 25.01 -55.48
CA GLU A 87 25.36 25.31 -56.71
C GLU A 87 24.23 24.31 -57.00
N GLU A 88 24.23 23.13 -56.37
CA GLU A 88 23.40 21.98 -56.79
C GLU A 88 22.51 21.40 -55.69
N ASP A 89 22.42 22.06 -54.53
CA ASP A 89 21.31 21.78 -53.61
C ASP A 89 20.02 22.13 -54.34
N GLU A 90 19.22 21.08 -54.61
CA GLU A 90 17.88 21.16 -55.18
C GLU A 90 17.21 22.45 -54.68
N ALA A 91 16.89 23.35 -55.61
CA ALA A 91 16.12 24.54 -55.32
C ALA A 91 14.70 24.13 -54.96
N VAL A 92 14.55 23.47 -53.81
CA VAL A 92 13.29 23.30 -53.12
C VAL A 92 12.77 24.71 -52.95
N ASP A 93 11.55 24.96 -53.43
CA ASP A 93 10.86 26.23 -53.24
C ASP A 93 10.50 26.36 -51.74
N LEU A 94 11.52 26.67 -50.95
CA LEU A 94 11.43 26.84 -49.51
C LEU A 94 10.48 27.97 -49.16
N GLU A 95 10.37 28.98 -50.04
CA GLU A 95 9.43 30.09 -49.88
C GLU A 95 7.99 29.60 -50.02
N GLY A 96 7.68 28.82 -51.07
CA GLY A 96 6.37 28.21 -51.24
C GLY A 96 5.99 27.27 -50.07
N LEU A 97 6.92 26.41 -49.64
CA LEU A 97 6.70 25.54 -48.47
C LEU A 97 6.47 26.35 -47.19
N LEU A 98 7.23 27.43 -47.00
CA LEU A 98 7.09 28.32 -45.85
C LEU A 98 5.71 28.97 -45.86
N ASP A 99 5.27 29.53 -46.98
CA ASP A 99 3.96 30.16 -47.11
C ASP A 99 2.81 29.19 -46.82
N ASP A 100 2.90 27.97 -47.37
CA ASP A 100 1.91 26.91 -47.11
C ASP A 100 1.83 26.57 -45.61
N THR A 101 2.98 26.45 -44.93
CA THR A 101 3.01 26.18 -43.49
C THR A 101 2.47 27.35 -42.67
N ILE A 102 2.73 28.59 -43.07
CA ILE A 102 2.21 29.79 -42.42
C ILE A 102 0.68 29.85 -42.55
N VAL A 103 0.15 29.59 -43.74
CA VAL A 103 -1.30 29.56 -44.00
C VAL A 103 -1.96 28.44 -43.21
N GLU A 104 -1.39 27.23 -43.23
CA GLU A 104 -1.94 26.09 -42.50
C GLU A 104 -1.96 26.36 -40.99
N THR A 105 -0.84 26.81 -40.42
CA THR A 105 -0.74 27.09 -38.98
C THR A 105 -1.70 28.19 -38.56
N THR A 106 -1.84 29.25 -39.35
CA THR A 106 -2.80 30.34 -39.11
C THR A 106 -4.24 29.83 -39.14
N ARG A 107 -4.58 28.97 -40.11
CA ARG A 107 -5.91 28.34 -40.20
C ARG A 107 -6.18 27.42 -39.01
N ARG A 108 -5.18 26.64 -38.58
CA ARG A 108 -5.28 25.75 -37.41
C ARG A 108 -5.52 26.56 -36.13
N ARG A 109 -4.72 27.60 -35.89
CA ARG A 109 -4.86 28.51 -34.73
C ARG A 109 -6.24 29.16 -34.66
N ARG A 110 -6.84 29.52 -35.79
CA ARG A 110 -8.18 30.10 -35.84
C ARG A 110 -9.31 29.09 -35.62
N THR A 111 -9.18 27.90 -36.22
CA THR A 111 -10.31 26.96 -36.39
C THR A 111 -10.37 25.92 -35.28
N TYR A 112 -9.23 25.36 -34.88
CA TYR A 112 -9.18 24.21 -33.97
C TYR A 112 -9.69 24.54 -32.57
N PRO A 113 -9.33 25.68 -31.94
CA PRO A 113 -9.89 26.02 -30.63
C PRO A 113 -11.41 26.07 -30.63
N ARG A 114 -12.02 26.60 -31.70
CA ARG A 114 -13.48 26.66 -31.86
C ARG A 114 -14.12 25.29 -32.07
N LYS A 115 -13.42 24.34 -32.68
CA LYS A 115 -13.88 22.95 -32.84
C LYS A 115 -13.73 22.14 -31.56
N ILE A 116 -12.62 22.31 -30.83
CA ILE A 116 -12.30 21.57 -29.61
C ILE A 116 -13.18 22.03 -28.45
N LEU A 117 -13.42 23.34 -28.32
CA LEU A 117 -14.20 23.93 -27.21
C LEU A 117 -15.54 23.21 -26.94
N PRO A 118 -16.45 23.02 -27.92
CA PRO A 118 -17.72 22.36 -27.66
C PRO A 118 -17.57 20.90 -27.20
N HIS A 119 -16.53 20.19 -27.65
CA HIS A 119 -16.30 18.79 -27.25
C HIS A 119 -15.90 18.72 -25.77
N VAL A 120 -14.98 19.60 -25.35
CA VAL A 120 -14.56 19.70 -23.95
C VAL A 120 -15.72 20.15 -23.06
N VAL A 121 -16.49 21.14 -23.49
CA VAL A 121 -17.68 21.59 -22.75
C VAL A 121 -18.71 20.47 -22.61
N HIS A 122 -18.94 19.66 -23.65
CA HIS A 122 -19.85 18.51 -23.58
C HIS A 122 -19.33 17.43 -22.62
N ALA A 123 -18.02 17.13 -22.66
CA ALA A 123 -17.39 16.18 -21.75
C ALA A 123 -17.53 16.62 -20.28
N LEU A 124 -17.21 17.88 -19.97
CA LEU A 124 -17.33 18.42 -18.61
C LEU A 124 -18.79 18.45 -18.12
N LYS A 125 -19.75 18.73 -19.02
CA LYS A 125 -21.18 18.65 -18.68
C LYS A 125 -21.61 17.21 -18.40
N ALA A 126 -21.10 16.24 -19.15
CA ALA A 126 -21.39 14.83 -18.93
C ALA A 126 -20.81 14.35 -17.59
N GLU A 127 -19.57 14.73 -17.28
CA GLU A 127 -18.93 14.43 -16.00
C GLU A 127 -19.72 15.01 -14.82
N ARG A 128 -20.12 16.29 -14.90
CA ARG A 128 -21.01 16.91 -13.90
C ARG A 128 -22.32 16.14 -13.74
N LYS A 129 -22.91 15.68 -14.85
CA LYS A 129 -24.16 14.89 -14.81
C LYS A 129 -23.94 13.55 -14.11
N ILE A 130 -22.81 12.88 -14.37
CA ILE A 130 -22.45 11.61 -13.70
C ILE A 130 -22.26 11.84 -12.19
N MET A 131 -21.57 12.91 -11.79
CA MET A 131 -21.40 13.25 -10.37
C MET A 131 -22.75 13.49 -9.68
N GLY A 132 -23.68 14.18 -10.35
CA GLY A 132 -25.05 14.37 -9.83
C GLY A 132 -25.85 13.07 -9.68
N LEU A 133 -25.45 11.96 -10.31
CA LEU A 133 -26.05 10.64 -10.09
C LEU A 133 -25.43 9.89 -8.90
N TYR A 134 -24.21 10.25 -8.50
CA TYR A 134 -23.53 9.64 -7.37
C TYR A 134 -24.04 10.15 -6.02
N GLU A 135 -24.28 11.47 -5.91
CA GLU A 135 -24.79 12.10 -4.68
C GLU A 135 -26.11 11.49 -4.14
N PRO A 136 -27.11 11.15 -4.99
CA PRO A 136 -28.33 10.45 -4.54
C PRO A 136 -28.14 8.99 -4.12
N ALA A 137 -27.06 8.33 -4.57
CA ALA A 137 -26.87 6.89 -4.39
C ALA A 137 -26.35 6.52 -2.99
N VAL A 138 -25.76 7.47 -2.26
CA VAL A 138 -25.17 7.23 -0.94
C VAL A 138 -26.07 7.82 0.14
N LYS A 139 -27.16 7.12 0.47
CA LYS A 139 -27.87 7.39 1.72
C LYS A 139 -27.09 6.71 2.86
N PRO A 140 -26.69 7.45 3.92
CA PRO A 140 -26.04 6.83 5.07
C PRO A 140 -26.98 5.77 5.66
N GLN A 141 -26.43 4.59 5.90
CA GLN A 141 -27.16 3.48 6.49
C GLN A 141 -27.59 3.90 7.90
N GLU A 142 -28.90 4.00 8.12
CA GLU A 142 -29.45 4.30 9.43
C GLU A 142 -29.19 3.09 10.35
N VAL A 143 -28.32 3.29 11.34
CA VAL A 143 -27.98 2.24 12.31
C VAL A 143 -29.13 2.17 13.31
N VAL A 144 -30.10 1.32 13.02
CA VAL A 144 -31.18 0.97 13.95
C VAL A 144 -30.57 0.14 15.07
N LYS A 145 -30.82 0.52 16.32
CA LYS A 145 -30.41 -0.27 17.49
C LYS A 145 -31.18 -1.59 17.51
N ASP A 146 -30.48 -2.66 17.86
CA ASP A 146 -31.08 -3.98 17.98
C ASP A 146 -32.16 -3.97 19.09
N PRO A 147 -33.44 -4.25 18.77
CA PRO A 147 -34.52 -4.24 19.75
C PRO A 147 -34.29 -5.27 20.87
N ASP A 148 -33.60 -6.38 20.58
CA ASP A 148 -33.30 -7.40 21.58
C ASP A 148 -32.29 -6.85 22.60
N GLN A 149 -31.29 -6.10 22.14
CA GLN A 149 -30.33 -5.43 23.02
C GLN A 149 -31.01 -4.39 23.93
N GLU A 150 -31.96 -3.62 23.41
CA GLU A 150 -32.69 -2.62 24.20
C GLU A 150 -33.55 -3.27 25.30
N SER A 151 -34.21 -4.40 24.98
CA SER A 151 -34.98 -5.16 25.97
C SER A 151 -34.12 -5.71 27.10
N ILE A 152 -32.96 -6.32 26.77
CA ILE A 152 -32.02 -6.87 27.74
C ILE A 152 -31.45 -5.77 28.65
N MET A 153 -31.08 -4.62 28.06
CA MET A 153 -30.58 -3.49 28.83
C MET A 153 -31.64 -2.92 29.78
N SER A 154 -32.88 -2.83 29.34
CA SER A 154 -34.01 -2.38 30.16
C SER A 154 -34.24 -3.32 31.34
N ASP A 155 -34.35 -4.63 31.09
CA ASP A 155 -34.61 -5.63 32.12
C ASP A 155 -33.49 -5.67 33.17
N LEU A 156 -32.23 -5.63 32.71
CA LEU A 156 -31.07 -5.57 33.61
C LEU A 156 -31.11 -4.30 34.48
N SER A 157 -31.45 -3.15 33.90
CA SER A 157 -31.54 -1.88 34.62
C SER A 157 -32.66 -1.87 35.66
N ALA A 158 -33.78 -2.57 35.39
CA ALA A 158 -34.89 -2.70 36.31
C ALA A 158 -34.61 -3.69 37.46
N ALA A 159 -33.91 -4.80 37.17
CA ALA A 159 -33.62 -5.84 38.16
C ALA A 159 -32.46 -5.47 39.11
N ALA A 160 -31.43 -4.80 38.61
CA ALA A 160 -30.20 -4.52 39.37
C ALA A 160 -30.43 -3.80 40.72
N PRO A 161 -31.27 -2.75 40.83
CA PRO A 161 -31.50 -2.07 42.10
C PRO A 161 -32.16 -2.96 43.16
N GLY A 162 -33.04 -3.88 42.73
CA GLY A 162 -33.70 -4.84 43.62
C GLY A 162 -32.71 -5.82 44.24
N MET A 163 -31.83 -6.38 43.40
CA MET A 163 -30.77 -7.30 43.84
C MET A 163 -29.78 -6.60 44.79
N VAL A 164 -29.40 -5.36 44.50
CA VAL A 164 -28.49 -4.58 45.38
C VAL A 164 -29.12 -4.35 46.75
N LYS A 165 -30.42 -4.03 46.82
CA LYS A 165 -31.12 -3.88 48.11
C LYS A 165 -31.12 -5.17 48.91
N GLN A 166 -31.39 -6.31 48.27
CA GLN A 166 -31.36 -7.62 48.91
C GLN A 166 -29.96 -7.94 49.44
N ALA A 167 -28.91 -7.71 48.64
CA ALA A 167 -27.52 -7.92 49.07
C ALA A 167 -27.18 -7.06 50.30
N ILE A 168 -27.55 -5.78 50.31
CA ILE A 168 -27.36 -4.89 51.47
C ILE A 168 -28.12 -5.41 52.70
N GLN A 169 -29.34 -5.91 52.52
CA GLN A 169 -30.13 -6.45 53.63
C GLN A 169 -29.50 -7.71 54.22
N VAL A 170 -29.00 -8.62 53.37
CA VAL A 170 -28.29 -9.84 53.80
C VAL A 170 -27.02 -9.47 54.56
N ILE A 171 -26.23 -8.51 54.06
CA ILE A 171 -25.02 -8.04 54.76
C ILE A 171 -25.38 -7.50 56.15
N LYS A 172 -26.46 -6.71 56.26
CA LYS A 172 -26.92 -6.19 57.56
C LYS A 172 -27.36 -7.31 58.50
N SER A 173 -28.14 -8.28 58.03
CA SER A 173 -28.64 -9.37 58.87
C SER A 173 -27.53 -10.31 59.33
N ILE A 174 -26.54 -10.61 58.48
CA ILE A 174 -25.37 -11.42 58.84
C ILE A 174 -24.60 -10.76 59.99
N ASN A 175 -24.36 -9.44 59.91
CA ASN A 175 -23.67 -8.72 60.99
C ASN A 175 -24.45 -8.77 62.32
N THR A 176 -25.79 -8.71 62.28
CA THR A 176 -26.60 -8.86 63.50
C THR A 176 -26.56 -10.28 64.06
N LEU A 177 -26.61 -11.29 63.18
CA LEU A 177 -26.56 -12.70 63.56
C LEU A 177 -25.20 -13.06 64.17
N GLN A 178 -24.11 -12.53 63.60
CA GLN A 178 -22.77 -12.70 64.14
C GLN A 178 -22.67 -12.19 65.58
N LYS A 179 -23.17 -10.98 65.86
CA LYS A 179 -23.19 -10.43 67.23
C LYS A 179 -24.01 -11.29 68.21
N GLN A 180 -25.14 -11.82 67.76
CA GLN A 180 -25.96 -12.71 68.58
C GLN A 180 -25.24 -14.03 68.87
N ALA A 181 -24.57 -14.61 67.88
CA ALA A 181 -23.79 -15.84 68.03
C ALA A 181 -22.59 -15.63 68.96
N GLU A 182 -21.87 -14.51 68.83
CA GLU A 182 -20.76 -14.14 69.73
C GLU A 182 -21.23 -13.97 71.19
N GLY A 183 -22.35 -13.28 71.41
CA GLY A 183 -22.93 -13.14 72.76
C GLY A 183 -23.38 -14.47 73.37
N LEU A 184 -23.97 -15.36 72.58
CA LEU A 184 -24.31 -16.72 73.04
C LEU A 184 -23.06 -17.53 73.39
N CYS A 185 -22.01 -17.44 72.56
CA CYS A 185 -20.72 -18.06 72.85
C CYS A 185 -20.09 -17.51 74.13
N GLU A 186 -20.18 -16.21 74.39
CA GLU A 186 -19.70 -15.61 75.64
C GLU A 186 -20.42 -16.19 76.87
N ILE A 187 -21.76 -16.28 76.83
CA ILE A 187 -22.57 -16.86 77.90
C ILE A 187 -22.17 -18.33 78.14
N LEU A 188 -22.01 -19.12 77.09
CA LEU A 188 -21.62 -20.54 77.21
C LEU A 188 -20.21 -20.72 77.78
N ASN A 189 -19.32 -19.74 77.59
CA ASN A 189 -17.96 -19.76 78.12
C ASN A 189 -17.84 -19.15 79.52
N MET A 190 -18.90 -18.56 80.08
CA MET A 190 -18.91 -18.07 81.46
C MET A 190 -18.92 -19.24 82.45
N LYS A 191 -18.12 -19.14 83.52
CA LYS A 191 -18.15 -20.11 84.61
C LYS A 191 -19.45 -19.95 85.41
N PRO A 192 -20.19 -21.03 85.72
CA PRO A 192 -21.40 -20.94 86.53
C PRO A 192 -21.07 -20.36 87.90
N SER A 193 -21.89 -19.41 88.38
CA SER A 193 -21.67 -18.78 89.69
C SER A 193 -21.76 -19.82 90.80
N GLN A 194 -21.12 -19.55 91.94
CA GLN A 194 -21.13 -20.47 93.08
C GLN A 194 -22.56 -20.84 93.51
N ALA A 195 -23.48 -19.86 93.47
CA ALA A 195 -24.89 -20.09 93.80
C ALA A 195 -25.58 -21.04 92.80
N SER A 196 -25.32 -20.93 91.49
CA SER A 196 -25.92 -21.86 90.52
C SER A 196 -25.31 -23.26 90.63
N GLN A 197 -24.02 -23.39 90.95
CA GLN A 197 -23.41 -24.70 91.22
C GLN A 197 -23.97 -25.37 92.47
N GLU A 198 -24.32 -24.60 93.51
CA GLU A 198 -24.88 -25.12 94.76
C GLU A 198 -26.31 -25.65 94.54
N VAL A 199 -27.15 -24.91 93.82
CA VAL A 199 -28.48 -25.37 93.39
C VAL A 199 -28.38 -26.62 92.49
N HIS A 200 -27.43 -26.66 91.55
CA HIS A 200 -27.23 -27.86 90.74
C HIS A 200 -26.82 -29.08 91.57
N ARG A 201 -26.01 -28.90 92.62
CA ARG A 201 -25.70 -29.98 93.57
C ARG A 201 -26.92 -30.42 94.37
N GLU A 202 -27.78 -29.51 94.81
CA GLU A 202 -28.99 -29.88 95.57
C GLU A 202 -30.05 -30.58 94.70
N VAL A 203 -30.18 -30.19 93.42
CA VAL A 203 -31.23 -30.72 92.53
C VAL A 203 -30.79 -31.99 91.78
N LEU A 204 -29.50 -32.08 91.40
CA LEU A 204 -28.96 -33.19 90.59
C LEU A 204 -27.94 -34.06 91.35
N GLY A 205 -27.54 -33.68 92.57
CA GLY A 205 -26.67 -34.47 93.43
C GLY A 205 -27.42 -35.65 94.03
N PHE A 206 -27.33 -36.81 93.37
CA PHE A 206 -27.87 -38.08 93.84
C PHE A 206 -27.25 -38.53 95.18
N ASN A 207 -28.10 -38.84 96.18
CA ASN A 207 -27.74 -39.59 97.39
C ASN A 207 -28.07 -41.09 97.18
N PRO A 208 -27.10 -42.03 97.25
CA PRO A 208 -27.29 -43.42 96.85
C PRO A 208 -27.77 -44.30 98.02
N GLN A 209 -29.06 -44.28 98.36
CA GLN A 209 -29.63 -45.30 99.25
C GLN A 209 -31.16 -45.33 99.17
N SER A 210 -31.71 -46.25 98.38
CA SER A 210 -32.90 -47.08 98.67
C SER A 210 -33.31 -47.89 97.43
N ASP A 211 -33.17 -49.20 97.57
CA ASP A 211 -33.68 -50.27 96.71
C ASP A 211 -35.22 -50.37 96.72
N ALA A 212 -35.74 -51.13 95.74
CA ALA A 212 -37.09 -51.70 95.61
C ALA A 212 -38.22 -50.74 95.20
N LEU A 213 -39.06 -50.97 94.18
CA LEU A 213 -39.43 -52.19 93.46
C LEU A 213 -40.04 -51.81 92.08
N MET A 214 -39.64 -52.50 91.01
CA MET A 214 -40.31 -52.59 89.69
C MET A 214 -41.62 -53.41 89.82
N PRO A 215 -42.67 -53.25 88.97
CA PRO A 215 -42.68 -53.81 87.58
C PRO A 215 -43.66 -53.10 86.59
N PRO A 216 -43.98 -53.65 85.38
CA PRO A 216 -43.12 -54.16 84.32
C PRO A 216 -43.37 -53.46 82.95
N ALA A 217 -42.56 -53.85 81.97
CA ALA A 217 -42.56 -53.44 80.58
C ALA A 217 -43.87 -53.71 79.81
N ASN A 218 -44.31 -52.73 79.00
CA ASN A 218 -44.59 -52.93 77.56
C ASN A 218 -44.97 -51.63 76.84
N GLY A 219 -44.24 -51.35 75.75
CA GLY A 219 -44.80 -50.87 74.48
C GLY A 219 -45.22 -49.41 74.36
N ALA A 220 -44.28 -48.52 74.01
CA ALA A 220 -44.49 -47.51 72.97
C ALA A 220 -43.15 -46.88 72.56
N THR A 221 -42.54 -47.43 71.51
CA THR A 221 -41.45 -46.83 70.75
C THR A 221 -41.89 -45.47 70.22
N ARG A 222 -41.60 -44.38 70.95
CA ARG A 222 -41.59 -43.04 70.37
C ARG A 222 -40.32 -42.91 69.54
N HIS A 223 -40.50 -42.96 68.22
CA HIS A 223 -39.48 -42.59 67.23
C HIS A 223 -38.87 -41.23 67.60
N ARG A 224 -37.61 -41.25 68.04
CA ARG A 224 -36.78 -40.06 68.19
C ARG A 224 -35.81 -40.05 67.01
N GLN A 225 -36.25 -39.53 65.87
CA GLN A 225 -35.34 -39.25 64.77
C GLN A 225 -34.50 -38.01 65.14
N SER A 226 -33.18 -38.09 65.00
CA SER A 226 -32.26 -37.03 65.37
C SER A 226 -32.23 -35.93 64.31
N ILE A 227 -32.16 -34.68 64.78
CA ILE A 227 -32.21 -33.44 63.99
C ILE A 227 -31.22 -33.43 62.80
N LYS A 228 -30.11 -34.16 62.91
CA LYS A 228 -29.10 -34.27 61.85
C LYS A 228 -29.66 -34.82 60.53
N ARG A 229 -30.64 -35.73 60.57
CA ARG A 229 -31.24 -36.31 59.36
C ARG A 229 -32.17 -35.34 58.63
N ALA A 230 -32.87 -34.49 59.39
CA ALA A 230 -33.78 -33.49 58.81
C ALA A 230 -33.04 -32.37 58.06
N ILE A 231 -31.81 -32.06 58.46
CA ILE A 231 -30.98 -31.03 57.79
C ILE A 231 -30.42 -31.56 56.46
N GLU A 232 -30.03 -32.84 56.40
CA GLU A 232 -29.48 -33.47 55.20
C GLU A 232 -30.54 -33.70 54.11
N GLU A 233 -31.79 -33.95 54.50
CA GLU A 233 -32.93 -34.15 53.59
C GLU A 233 -33.42 -32.83 52.95
N ALA A 234 -33.28 -31.71 53.65
CA ALA A 234 -33.55 -30.38 53.10
C ALA A 234 -32.47 -29.91 52.11
N ALA A 235 -31.21 -30.34 52.28
CA ALA A 235 -30.12 -29.97 51.38
C ALA A 235 -30.17 -30.69 50.02
N THR A 236 -30.88 -31.82 49.92
CA THR A 236 -30.98 -32.61 48.69
C THR A 236 -32.18 -32.25 47.82
N THR A 237 -33.13 -31.47 48.33
CA THR A 237 -34.35 -31.07 47.61
C THR A 237 -34.22 -29.75 46.85
N GLU A 238 -33.23 -28.91 47.17
CA GLU A 238 -32.95 -27.66 46.45
C GLU A 238 -31.66 -27.77 45.63
N GLY A 239 -31.68 -28.59 44.58
CA GLY A 239 -30.52 -28.82 43.72
C GLY A 239 -30.87 -28.94 42.23
N TYR A 240 -30.72 -27.81 41.52
CA TYR A 240 -30.35 -27.67 40.09
C TYR A 240 -31.25 -28.28 39.00
N VAL A 241 -31.90 -27.41 38.21
CA VAL A 241 -32.49 -27.75 36.90
C VAL A 241 -31.51 -27.34 35.79
N PRO A 242 -31.00 -28.28 34.97
CA PRO A 242 -30.11 -27.94 33.86
C PRO A 242 -30.84 -27.21 32.74
N LEU A 243 -30.22 -26.15 32.25
CA LEU A 243 -30.66 -25.36 31.09
C LEU A 243 -30.63 -26.21 29.82
N ALA A 244 -31.78 -26.38 29.14
CA ALA A 244 -31.86 -27.06 27.86
C ALA A 244 -31.13 -26.26 26.77
N LYS A 245 -30.16 -26.91 26.11
CA LYS A 245 -29.42 -26.38 24.97
C LYS A 245 -30.33 -26.14 23.75
N LYS A 246 -30.15 -25.00 23.09
CA LYS A 246 -30.23 -24.79 21.63
C LYS A 246 -29.02 -23.92 21.26
N PRO A 247 -28.56 -23.82 19.99
CA PRO A 247 -29.11 -24.35 18.73
C PRO A 247 -28.05 -25.07 17.85
N ASP A 248 -28.46 -25.63 16.71
CA ASP A 248 -27.60 -25.69 15.52
C ASP A 248 -28.47 -25.42 14.29
N TRP A 249 -28.36 -24.21 13.74
CA TRP A 249 -28.69 -23.94 12.34
C TRP A 249 -27.45 -23.24 11.75
N ILE A 250 -26.61 -24.02 11.08
CA ILE A 250 -25.57 -23.49 10.22
C ILE A 250 -26.18 -23.30 8.84
N VAL A 251 -25.99 -22.07 8.37
CA VAL A 251 -26.28 -21.55 7.04
C VAL A 251 -25.42 -22.30 6.00
N GLU A 252 -26.06 -22.85 4.97
CA GLU A 252 -25.37 -23.26 3.75
C GLU A 252 -26.09 -22.62 2.55
N TRP A 253 -25.66 -21.41 2.20
CA TRP A 253 -25.90 -20.81 0.88
C TRP A 253 -24.57 -20.81 0.13
N GLU A 254 -24.27 -21.92 -0.53
CA GLU A 254 -23.33 -21.96 -1.65
C GLU A 254 -24.02 -22.58 -2.87
N LYS A 255 -23.72 -21.99 -4.03
CA LYS A 255 -24.15 -22.32 -5.41
C LYS A 255 -25.57 -21.82 -5.74
N GLN A 256 -25.76 -20.97 -6.76
CA GLN A 256 -25.23 -21.17 -8.11
C GLN A 256 -25.01 -19.84 -8.85
N LYS A 257 -23.92 -19.89 -9.60
CA LYS A 257 -23.44 -18.97 -10.63
C LYS A 257 -24.28 -19.09 -11.90
#